data_AF-A0A378QEV4-F1
#
_entry.id   AF-A0A378QEV4-F1
#
_cell.length_a   1.000
_cell.length_b   1.000
_cell.length_c   1.000
_cell.angle_alpha   90.00
_cell.angle_beta   90.00
_cell.angle_gamma   90.00
#
_symmetry.space_group_name_H-M   'P 1'
#
loop_
_entity.id
_entity.type
_entity.pdbx_description
1 polymer ?
#
loop_
_entity_poly.entity_id
_entity_poly.type
_entity_poly.pdbx_seq_one_letter_code
_entity_poly.pdbx_strand_id
1 'polypeptide(L)'
;MKIKSLLLLSTLFCASVFAAPSNQSLEELAKIMPYESTFYQAVVAPLEMERMAIAQGMAQDNTLTDDQRKKALKAFDDYAEGLINSLDTKATKDGLKKSYLNAAKSFSQAEVDAMIAFYGSKDGQSALKKQDAVFESYMKSAGESNKKTVEAYENKHLKKMQDDVKKILNK
;
A
#
# COMPACT_ATOMS: atom_id res chain seq x y z
N MET A 1 -6.02 -43.16 59.71
CA MET A 1 -7.19 -42.26 59.61
C MET A 1 -6.79 -41.02 58.81
N LYS A 2 -7.41 -40.82 57.64
CA LYS A 2 -7.52 -39.60 56.81
C LYS A 2 -6.23 -39.02 56.16
N ILE A 3 -5.84 -39.67 55.06
CA ILE A 3 -5.17 -39.04 53.92
C ILE A 3 -6.18 -38.05 53.31
N LYS A 4 -5.89 -36.75 53.34
CA LYS A 4 -6.69 -35.74 52.64
C LYS A 4 -6.22 -35.62 51.20
N SER A 5 -6.89 -36.37 50.32
CA SER A 5 -7.14 -36.02 48.91
C SER A 5 -7.61 -34.56 48.80
N LEU A 6 -7.51 -33.81 47.71
CA LEU A 6 -7.17 -34.06 46.32
C LEU A 6 -7.05 -32.66 45.67
N LEU A 7 -6.20 -32.56 44.64
CA LEU A 7 -6.16 -31.54 43.58
C LEU A 7 -7.22 -30.42 43.61
N LEU A 8 -6.77 -29.18 43.81
CA LEU A 8 -7.47 -27.98 43.38
C LEU A 8 -6.97 -27.58 41.99
N LEU A 9 -7.70 -28.11 41.00
CA LEU A 9 -7.95 -27.59 39.66
C LEU A 9 -7.14 -26.33 39.26
N SER A 10 -5.97 -26.54 38.67
CA SER A 10 -5.39 -25.56 37.76
C SER A 10 -6.25 -25.54 36.48
N THR A 11 -7.35 -24.77 36.49
CA THR A 11 -8.05 -24.41 35.26
C THR A 11 -7.10 -23.55 34.44
N LEU A 12 -6.30 -24.20 33.60
CA LEU A 12 -5.70 -23.56 32.44
C LEU A 12 -6.83 -22.82 31.71
N PHE A 13 -6.72 -21.49 31.65
CA PHE A 13 -7.46 -20.66 30.71
C PHE A 13 -7.01 -21.05 29.28
N CYS A 14 -7.48 -22.19 28.77
CA CYS A 14 -7.35 -22.55 27.35
C CYS A 14 -8.45 -21.84 26.54
N ALA A 15 -8.52 -20.52 26.61
CA ALA A 15 -9.50 -19.73 25.87
C ALA A 15 -8.81 -18.51 25.26
N SER A 16 -7.91 -18.69 24.29
CA SER A 16 -7.18 -17.51 23.80
C SER A 16 -6.42 -17.65 22.49
N VAL A 17 -6.61 -18.69 21.67
CA VAL A 17 -6.05 -18.67 20.30
C VAL A 17 -7.01 -18.07 19.26
N PHE A 18 -8.30 -17.91 19.60
CA PHE A 18 -9.34 -17.34 18.73
C PHE A 18 -10.13 -16.20 19.38
N ALA A 19 -9.63 -15.59 20.46
CA ALA A 19 -10.29 -14.44 21.06
C ALA A 19 -10.27 -13.28 20.06
N ALA A 20 -11.41 -12.63 19.85
CA ALA A 20 -11.47 -11.39 19.07
C ALA A 20 -10.69 -10.27 19.80
N PRO A 21 -10.07 -9.35 19.06
CA PRO A 21 -9.27 -8.29 19.65
C PRO A 21 -10.14 -7.26 20.36
N SER A 22 -9.65 -6.74 21.48
CA SER A 22 -10.28 -5.65 22.20
C SER A 22 -10.15 -4.34 21.45
N ASN A 23 -11.14 -3.46 21.58
CA ASN A 23 -11.08 -2.11 20.99
C ASN A 23 -9.82 -1.35 21.42
N GLN A 24 -9.39 -1.51 22.68
CA GLN A 24 -8.17 -0.88 23.18
C GLN A 24 -6.93 -1.38 22.43
N SER A 25 -6.80 -2.68 22.19
CA SER A 25 -5.65 -3.24 21.47
C SER A 25 -5.63 -2.79 20.01
N LEU A 26 -6.80 -2.70 19.37
CA LEU A 26 -6.91 -2.16 18.01
C LEU A 26 -6.50 -0.68 17.96
N GLU A 27 -6.89 0.12 18.96
CA GLU A 27 -6.49 1.52 19.08
C GLU A 27 -4.98 1.67 19.29
N GLU A 28 -4.34 0.80 20.09
CA GLU A 28 -2.89 0.82 20.23
C GLU A 28 -2.16 0.37 18.97
N LEU A 29 -2.67 -0.66 18.28
CA LEU A 29 -2.14 -1.09 17.01
C LEU A 29 -2.21 0.03 15.95
N ALA A 30 -3.31 0.79 15.92
CA ALA A 30 -3.47 1.92 15.00
C ALA A 30 -2.40 3.02 15.22
N LYS A 31 -1.91 3.23 16.45
CA LYS A 31 -0.88 4.26 16.71
C LYS A 31 0.49 3.92 16.12
N ILE A 32 0.78 2.64 15.89
CA ILE A 32 2.10 2.18 15.44
C ILE A 32 2.13 1.75 13.97
N MET A 33 0.96 1.51 13.37
CA MET A 33 0.85 1.05 12.00
C MET A 33 0.70 2.24 11.02
N PRO A 34 1.39 2.23 9.87
CA PRO A 34 1.45 3.36 8.95
C PRO A 34 0.22 3.47 8.01
N TYR A 35 -0.99 3.12 8.48
CA TYR A 35 -2.17 2.98 7.61
C TYR A 35 -2.56 4.27 6.88
N GLU A 36 -2.37 5.45 7.50
CA GLU A 36 -2.64 6.73 6.84
C GLU A 36 -1.65 6.98 5.70
N SER A 37 -0.35 6.85 5.96
CA SER A 37 0.68 7.01 4.93
C SER A 37 0.53 5.99 3.81
N THR A 38 0.15 4.74 4.11
CA THR A 38 -0.13 3.72 3.08
C THR A 38 -1.28 4.14 2.18
N PHE A 39 -2.36 4.71 2.73
CA PHE A 39 -3.46 5.25 1.93
C PHE A 39 -2.99 6.38 1.01
N TYR A 40 -2.27 7.37 1.55
CA TYR A 40 -1.79 8.50 0.74
C TYR A 40 -0.81 8.05 -0.34
N GLN A 41 0.08 7.10 -0.06
CA GLN A 41 0.98 6.54 -1.06
C GLN A 41 0.22 5.81 -2.18
N ALA A 42 -0.87 5.12 -1.86
CA ALA A 42 -1.73 4.47 -2.85
C ALA A 42 -2.48 5.49 -3.75
N VAL A 43 -2.66 6.73 -3.29
CA VAL A 43 -3.20 7.84 -4.10
C VAL A 43 -2.10 8.50 -4.93
N VAL A 44 -0.91 8.70 -4.36
CA VAL A 44 0.21 9.38 -5.02
C VAL A 44 0.82 8.55 -6.15
N ALA A 45 1.01 7.24 -5.96
CA ALA A 45 1.70 6.40 -6.94
C ALA A 45 1.01 6.40 -8.33
N PRO A 46 -0.33 6.29 -8.45
CA PRO A 46 -1.01 6.47 -9.74
C PRO A 46 -0.79 7.85 -10.38
N LEU A 47 -0.81 8.92 -9.58
CA LEU A 47 -0.59 10.29 -10.09
C LEU A 47 0.82 10.44 -10.66
N GLU A 48 1.83 9.85 -10.02
CA GLU A 48 3.21 9.84 -10.54
C GLU A 48 3.32 9.06 -11.86
N MET A 49 2.67 7.90 -11.96
CA MET A 49 2.63 7.11 -13.20
C MET A 49 1.93 7.86 -14.34
N GLU A 50 0.80 8.50 -14.05
CA GLU A 50 0.08 9.33 -15.02
C GLU A 50 0.93 10.51 -15.47
N ARG A 51 1.59 11.20 -14.55
CA ARG A 51 2.52 12.29 -14.86
C ARG A 51 3.64 11.84 -15.79
N MET A 52 4.23 10.66 -15.52
CA MET A 52 5.27 10.08 -16.37
C MET A 52 4.74 9.72 -17.77
N ALA A 53 3.54 9.13 -17.86
CA ALA A 53 2.91 8.80 -19.13
C ALA A 53 2.61 10.06 -19.96
N ILE A 54 2.09 11.12 -19.34
CA ILE A 54 1.86 12.42 -19.97
C ILE A 54 3.19 13.00 -20.48
N ALA A 55 4.24 13.00 -19.65
CA ALA A 55 5.55 13.49 -20.05
C ALA A 55 6.13 12.73 -21.25
N GLN A 56 6.02 11.39 -21.25
CA GLN A 56 6.47 10.55 -22.36
C GLN A 56 5.65 10.76 -23.63
N GLY A 57 4.33 10.83 -23.52
CA GLY A 57 3.43 11.08 -24.65
C GLY A 57 3.73 12.43 -25.29
N MET A 58 3.91 13.47 -24.48
CA MET A 58 4.34 14.76 -24.99
C MET A 58 5.71 14.65 -25.65
N ALA A 59 6.71 14.01 -25.04
CA ALA A 59 8.06 13.87 -25.60
C ALA A 59 8.10 13.27 -27.02
N GLN A 60 7.09 12.49 -27.40
CA GLN A 60 6.95 11.91 -28.74
C GLN A 60 6.19 12.80 -29.75
N ASP A 61 5.51 13.85 -29.28
CA ASP A 61 4.75 14.77 -30.12
C ASP A 61 5.64 15.94 -30.59
N ASN A 62 6.02 15.94 -31.87
CA ASN A 62 6.88 16.97 -32.46
C ASN A 62 6.17 18.31 -32.71
N THR A 63 4.86 18.43 -32.44
CA THR A 63 4.09 19.66 -32.65
C THR A 63 4.07 20.59 -31.42
N LEU A 64 4.45 20.08 -30.25
CA LEU A 64 4.45 20.83 -28.99
C LEU A 64 5.77 21.56 -28.75
N THR A 65 5.67 22.84 -28.42
CA THR A 65 6.78 23.66 -27.90
C THR A 65 7.12 23.31 -26.45
N ASP A 66 8.34 23.64 -26.00
CA ASP A 66 8.77 23.41 -24.62
C ASP A 66 7.90 24.13 -23.59
N ASP A 67 7.43 25.35 -23.91
CA ASP A 67 6.54 26.11 -23.05
C ASP A 67 5.17 25.43 -22.88
N GLN A 68 4.62 24.88 -23.98
CA GLN A 68 3.37 24.10 -23.92
C GLN A 68 3.54 22.84 -23.07
N ARG A 69 4.64 22.11 -23.23
CA ARG A 69 4.95 20.92 -22.41
C ARG A 69 5.04 21.26 -20.93
N LYS A 70 5.76 22.33 -20.60
CA LYS A 70 5.93 22.79 -19.21
C LYS A 70 4.60 23.22 -18.60
N LYS A 71 3.76 23.95 -19.34
CA LYS A 71 2.43 24.36 -18.88
C LYS A 71 1.50 23.17 -18.66
N ALA A 72 1.54 22.16 -19.54
CA ALA A 72 0.75 20.95 -19.38
C ALA A 72 1.16 20.15 -18.13
N LEU A 73 2.47 19.94 -17.93
CA LEU A 73 2.97 19.28 -16.70
C LEU A 73 2.60 20.07 -15.45
N LYS A 74 2.74 21.39 -15.48
CA LYS A 74 2.33 22.23 -14.35
C LYS A 74 0.83 22.11 -14.06
N ALA A 75 -0.02 22.10 -15.08
CA ALA A 75 -1.46 21.94 -14.89
C ALA A 75 -1.81 20.59 -14.23
N PHE A 76 -1.09 19.52 -14.60
CA PHE A 76 -1.23 18.22 -13.94
C PHE A 76 -0.71 18.26 -12.50
N ASP A 77 0.44 18.87 -12.25
CA ASP A 77 1.03 19.01 -10.92
C ASP A 77 0.08 19.78 -9.97
N ASP A 78 -0.51 20.88 -10.44
CA ASP A 78 -1.49 21.67 -9.69
C ASP A 78 -2.77 20.86 -9.39
N TYR A 79 -3.23 20.01 -10.32
CA TYR A 79 -4.35 19.09 -10.11
C TYR A 79 -4.02 18.03 -9.06
N ALA A 80 -2.86 17.37 -9.17
CA ALA A 80 -2.41 16.34 -8.24
C ALA A 80 -2.25 16.90 -6.82
N GLU A 81 -1.64 18.08 -6.69
CA GLU A 81 -1.53 18.78 -5.42
C GLU A 81 -2.91 19.15 -4.85
N GLY A 82 -3.82 19.66 -5.67
CA GLY A 82 -5.19 19.97 -5.27
C GLY A 82 -5.94 18.74 -4.72
N LEU A 83 -5.79 17.58 -5.38
CA LEU A 83 -6.37 16.33 -4.91
C LEU A 83 -5.78 15.91 -3.55
N ILE A 84 -4.46 15.89 -3.41
CA ILE A 84 -3.78 15.51 -2.15
C ILE A 84 -4.21 16.43 -1.01
N ASN A 85 -4.22 17.75 -1.24
CA ASN A 85 -4.62 18.74 -0.25
C ASN A 85 -6.10 18.59 0.15
N SER A 86 -6.98 18.23 -0.79
CA SER A 86 -8.39 17.97 -0.48
C SER A 86 -8.60 16.79 0.48
N LEU A 87 -7.62 15.88 0.57
CA LEU A 87 -7.65 14.72 1.46
C LEU A 87 -7.05 15.01 2.84
N ASP A 88 -6.37 16.14 3.05
CA ASP A 88 -5.84 16.53 4.36
C ASP A 88 -6.91 17.18 5.24
N THR A 89 -7.95 16.41 5.56
CA THR A 89 -9.03 16.85 6.44
C THR A 89 -9.14 15.92 7.64
N LYS A 90 -9.66 16.46 8.75
CA LYS A 90 -10.00 15.63 9.93
C LYS A 90 -10.99 14.53 9.57
N ALA A 91 -11.98 14.83 8.71
CA ALA A 91 -12.97 13.86 8.28
C ALA A 91 -12.33 12.68 7.53
N THR A 92 -11.38 12.95 6.63
CA THR A 92 -10.60 11.90 5.96
C THR A 92 -9.82 11.07 6.97
N LYS A 93 -9.05 11.70 7.86
CA LYS A 93 -8.24 11.01 8.89
C LYS A 93 -9.10 10.12 9.80
N ASP A 94 -10.21 10.65 10.30
CA ASP A 94 -11.17 9.88 11.11
C ASP A 94 -11.75 8.68 10.33
N GLY A 95 -12.06 8.89 9.04
CA GLY A 95 -12.55 7.84 8.14
C GLY A 95 -11.52 6.74 7.88
N LEU A 96 -10.26 7.11 7.67
CA LEU A 96 -9.15 6.16 7.51
C LEU A 96 -8.95 5.33 8.77
N LYS A 97 -8.89 5.98 9.94
CA LYS A 97 -8.76 5.28 11.22
C LYS A 97 -9.92 4.31 11.45
N LYS A 98 -11.15 4.75 11.24
CA LYS A 98 -12.34 3.88 11.38
C LYS A 98 -12.27 2.67 10.45
N SER A 99 -11.85 2.87 9.22
CA SER A 99 -11.72 1.81 8.21
C SER A 99 -10.63 0.81 8.61
N TYR A 100 -9.48 1.31 9.06
CA TYR A 100 -8.38 0.49 9.56
C TYR A 100 -8.79 -0.35 10.77
N LEU A 101 -9.37 0.28 11.80
CA LEU A 101 -9.85 -0.42 13.00
C LEU A 101 -10.87 -1.50 12.65
N ASN A 102 -11.74 -1.25 11.67
CA ASN A 102 -12.71 -2.25 11.23
C ASN A 102 -12.06 -3.43 10.50
N ALA A 103 -11.07 -3.18 9.63
CA ALA A 103 -10.33 -4.23 8.93
C ALA A 103 -9.49 -5.09 9.89
N ALA A 104 -8.87 -4.46 10.90
CA ALA A 104 -8.03 -5.12 11.88
C ALA A 104 -8.79 -6.05 12.85
N LYS A 105 -10.13 -5.99 12.88
CA LYS A 105 -10.97 -6.97 13.61
C LYS A 105 -10.90 -8.38 13.06
N SER A 106 -10.33 -8.57 11.86
CA SER A 106 -10.13 -9.90 11.27
C SER A 106 -9.03 -10.71 11.97
N PHE A 107 -8.12 -10.04 12.66
CA PHE A 107 -7.12 -10.69 13.51
C PHE A 107 -7.74 -11.21 14.81
N SER A 108 -7.06 -12.15 15.44
CA SER A 108 -7.25 -12.52 16.84
C SER A 108 -6.52 -11.55 17.78
N GLN A 109 -6.88 -11.56 19.06
CA GLN A 109 -6.20 -10.79 20.11
C GLN A 109 -4.70 -11.12 20.18
N ALA A 110 -4.34 -12.41 20.08
CA ALA A 110 -2.94 -12.84 20.15
C ALA A 110 -2.11 -12.31 18.96
N GLU A 111 -2.70 -12.25 17.76
CA GLU A 111 -2.05 -11.65 16.59
C GLU A 111 -1.87 -10.13 16.77
N VAL A 112 -2.90 -9.44 17.25
CA VAL A 112 -2.81 -8.00 17.55
C VAL A 112 -1.74 -7.72 18.60
N ASP A 113 -1.68 -8.50 19.68
CA ASP A 113 -0.67 -8.36 20.72
C ASP A 113 0.74 -8.59 20.19
N ALA A 114 0.92 -9.62 19.33
CA ALA A 114 2.20 -9.90 18.69
C ALA A 114 2.63 -8.76 17.74
N MET A 115 1.69 -8.21 16.97
CA MET A 115 1.94 -7.05 16.12
C MET A 115 2.32 -5.83 16.95
N ILE A 116 1.64 -5.56 18.06
CA ILE A 116 1.98 -4.46 18.98
C ILE A 116 3.36 -4.66 19.59
N ALA A 117 3.67 -5.86 20.08
CA ALA A 117 4.96 -6.15 20.68
C ALA A 117 6.12 -5.96 19.70
N PHE A 118 5.98 -6.48 18.48
CA PHE A 118 7.04 -6.36 17.47
C PHE A 118 7.09 -4.96 16.87
N TYR A 119 6.00 -4.49 16.25
CA TYR A 119 5.99 -3.19 15.55
C TYR A 119 6.01 -2.00 16.50
N GLY A 120 5.69 -2.15 17.78
CA GLY A 120 5.90 -1.11 18.79
C GLY A 120 7.35 -0.95 19.24
N SER A 121 8.22 -1.92 18.93
CA SER A 121 9.66 -1.84 19.24
C SER A 121 10.42 -0.92 18.27
N LYS A 122 11.60 -0.44 18.69
CA LYS A 122 12.51 0.35 17.84
C LYS A 122 12.85 -0.40 16.54
N ASP A 123 13.12 -1.69 16.63
CA ASP A 123 13.51 -2.50 15.48
C ASP A 123 12.32 -2.80 14.58
N GLY A 124 11.13 -3.05 15.14
CA GLY A 124 9.90 -3.21 14.37
C GLY A 124 9.51 -1.95 13.59
N GLN A 125 9.62 -0.76 14.21
CA GLN A 125 9.45 0.52 13.52
C GLN A 125 10.51 0.72 12.42
N SER A 126 11.77 0.34 12.66
CA SER A 126 12.80 0.37 11.61
C SER A 126 12.50 -0.62 10.49
N ALA A 127 11.94 -1.79 10.78
CA ALA A 127 11.61 -2.80 9.80
C ALA A 127 10.46 -2.32 8.89
N LEU A 128 9.39 -1.76 9.47
CA LEU A 128 8.27 -1.17 8.71
C LEU A 128 8.77 -0.15 7.67
N LYS A 129 9.61 0.80 8.09
CA LYS A 129 10.17 1.82 7.18
C LYS A 129 11.07 1.26 6.09
N LYS A 130 11.82 0.21 6.39
CA LYS A 130 12.75 -0.43 5.43
C LYS A 130 12.03 -1.33 4.46
N GLN A 131 10.89 -1.89 4.83
CA GLN A 131 10.15 -2.84 3.98
C GLN A 131 9.72 -2.20 2.67
N ASP A 132 9.22 -0.97 2.71
CA ASP A 132 8.85 -0.21 1.50
C ASP A 132 10.08 0.05 0.61
N ALA A 133 11.18 0.54 1.20
CA ALA A 133 12.43 0.79 0.47
C ALA A 133 13.04 -0.49 -0.14
N VAL A 134 12.94 -1.63 0.57
CA VAL A 134 13.36 -2.94 0.06
C VAL A 134 12.49 -3.34 -1.14
N PHE A 135 11.18 -3.17 -1.05
CA PHE A 135 10.27 -3.48 -2.14
C PHE A 135 10.54 -2.61 -3.38
N GLU A 136 10.73 -1.30 -3.21
CA GLU A 136 11.08 -0.38 -4.30
C GLU A 136 12.41 -0.78 -4.98
N SER A 137 13.45 -1.04 -4.17
CA SER A 137 14.75 -1.46 -4.68
C SER A 137 14.67 -2.81 -5.41
N TYR A 138 13.88 -3.75 -4.88
CA TYR A 138 13.63 -5.03 -5.53
C TYR A 138 12.92 -4.85 -6.86
N MET A 139 11.83 -4.08 -6.92
CA MET A 139 11.07 -3.86 -8.15
C MET A 139 11.91 -3.21 -9.24
N LYS A 140 12.75 -2.23 -8.88
CA LYS A 140 13.69 -1.61 -9.82
C LYS A 140 14.68 -2.63 -10.38
N SER A 141 15.35 -3.38 -9.51
CA SER A 141 16.35 -4.38 -9.92
C SER A 141 15.72 -5.53 -10.71
N ALA A 142 14.53 -5.98 -10.33
CA ALA A 142 13.75 -6.98 -11.05
C ALA A 142 13.38 -6.48 -12.46
N GLY A 143 12.94 -5.21 -12.59
CA GLY A 143 12.68 -4.59 -13.89
C GLY A 143 13.93 -4.52 -14.78
N GLU A 144 15.06 -4.06 -14.24
CA GLU A 144 16.33 -3.96 -14.97
C GLU A 144 16.84 -5.33 -15.43
N SER A 145 16.82 -6.33 -14.54
CA SER A 145 17.27 -7.70 -14.84
C SER A 145 16.38 -8.40 -15.87
N ASN A 146 15.09 -8.08 -15.92
CA ASN A 146 14.14 -8.65 -16.88
C ASN A 146 13.89 -7.78 -18.11
N LYS A 147 14.55 -6.62 -18.23
CA LYS A 147 14.34 -5.66 -19.33
C LYS A 147 14.40 -6.32 -20.72
N LYS A 148 15.43 -7.13 -20.98
CA LYS A 148 15.59 -7.83 -22.28
C LYS A 148 14.47 -8.82 -22.57
N THR A 149 13.97 -9.51 -21.55
CA THR A 149 12.85 -10.46 -21.67
C THR A 149 11.57 -9.71 -22.04
N VAL A 150 11.31 -8.59 -21.36
CA VAL A 150 10.16 -7.72 -21.65
C VAL A 150 10.25 -7.14 -23.06
N GLU A 151 11.38 -6.53 -23.41
CA GLU A 151 11.62 -5.96 -24.75
C GLU A 151 11.46 -7.01 -25.85
N ALA A 152 11.97 -8.23 -25.65
CA ALA A 152 11.83 -9.31 -26.64
C ALA A 152 10.36 -9.71 -26.86
N TYR A 153 9.57 -9.77 -25.78
CA TYR A 153 8.14 -10.06 -25.87
C TYR A 153 7.39 -8.92 -26.58
N GLU A 154 7.63 -7.67 -26.16
CA GLU A 154 7.00 -6.48 -26.75
C GLU A 154 7.31 -6.37 -28.24
N ASN A 155 8.58 -6.48 -28.63
CA ASN A 155 8.99 -6.42 -30.03
C ASN A 155 8.31 -7.48 -30.90
N LYS A 156 8.04 -8.66 -30.34
CA LYS A 156 7.39 -9.76 -31.06
C LYS A 156 5.87 -9.65 -31.11
N HIS A 157 5.24 -9.07 -30.10
CA HIS A 157 3.78 -9.20 -29.89
C HIS A 157 3.00 -7.89 -29.89
N LEU A 158 3.65 -6.74 -29.64
CA LEU A 158 2.99 -5.45 -29.48
C LEU A 158 2.18 -5.06 -30.72
N LYS A 159 2.76 -5.21 -31.92
CA LYS A 159 2.08 -4.85 -33.17
C LYS A 159 0.82 -5.68 -33.41
N LYS A 160 0.89 -6.99 -33.16
CA LYS A 160 -0.26 -7.89 -33.31
C LYS A 160 -1.37 -7.48 -32.35
N MET A 161 -1.05 -7.22 -31.09
CA MET A 161 -2.03 -6.76 -30.10
C MET A 161 -2.69 -5.45 -30.55
N GLN A 162 -1.91 -4.46 -31.01
CA GLN A 162 -2.44 -3.19 -31.52
C GLN A 162 -3.39 -3.38 -32.72
N ASP A 163 -3.05 -4.29 -33.64
CA ASP A 163 -3.89 -4.57 -34.80
C ASP A 163 -5.18 -5.31 -34.42
N ASP A 164 -5.11 -6.24 -33.48
CA ASP A 164 -6.29 -6.94 -32.97
C ASP A 164 -7.25 -5.95 -32.27
N VAL A 165 -6.71 -5.02 -31.46
CA VAL A 165 -7.52 -3.95 -30.83
C VAL A 165 -8.17 -3.04 -31.89
N LYS A 166 -7.44 -2.60 -32.91
CA LYS A 166 -8.00 -1.79 -34.00
C LYS A 166 -9.16 -2.48 -34.71
N LYS A 167 -8.98 -3.76 -35.06
CA LYS A 167 -10.04 -4.59 -35.66
C LYS A 167 -11.28 -4.67 -34.78
N ILE A 168 -11.13 -4.89 -33.46
CA ILE A 168 -12.25 -4.95 -32.53
C ILE A 168 -12.99 -3.61 -32.45
N LEU A 169 -12.24 -2.50 -32.44
CA LEU A 169 -12.80 -1.15 -32.34
C LEU A 169 -13.37 -0.61 -33.67
N ASN A 170 -13.36 -1.42 -34.75
CA ASN A 170 -13.71 -0.98 -36.11
C ASN A 170 -12.95 0.28 -36.56
N LYS A 171 -11.68 0.39 -36.15
CA LYS A 171 -10.77 1.48 -36.52
C LYS A 171 -9.65 0.99 -37.43
#